data_AF-A0A392UMF0-F1
#
_entry.id   AF-A0A392UMF0-F1
#
_cell.length_a   1.000
_cell.length_b   1.000
_cell.length_c   1.000
_cell.angle_alpha   90.00
_cell.angle_beta   90.00
_cell.angle_gamma   90.00
#
_symmetry.space_group_name_H-M   'P 1'
#
loop_
_entity.id
_entity.type
_entity.pdbx_description
1 polymer ?
#
loop_
_entity_poly.entity_id
_entity_poly.type
_entity_poly.pdbx_seq_one_letter_code
_entity_poly.pdbx_strand_id
1 'polypeptide(L)' 'SPEFDISIKADNGNEKIGIYYDTDSSVEIFYRDVSLCNGTLPVFYQPPHNVTVFQTVLKGNGIELARSDRRALVKAVA' A
#
# COMPACT_ATOMS: atom_id res chain seq x y z
N SER A 1 -14.34 -4.67 -8.62
CA SER A 1 -13.02 -4.88 -7.99
C SER A 1 -12.90 -4.07 -6.71
N PRO A 2 -12.10 -4.54 -5.74
CA PRO A 2 -11.81 -3.80 -4.53
C PRO A 2 -10.95 -2.56 -4.81
N GLU A 3 -11.00 -1.59 -3.90
CA GLU A 3 -10.15 -0.41 -3.84
C GLU A 3 -9.77 -0.18 -2.37
N PHE A 4 -8.53 0.21 -2.11
CA PHE A 4 -8.01 0.47 -0.78
C PHE A 4 -7.28 1.80 -0.74
N ASP A 5 -7.76 2.71 0.10
CA ASP A 5 -7.02 3.89 0.52
C ASP A 5 -6.05 3.47 1.62
N ILE A 6 -4.75 3.46 1.31
CA ILE A 6 -3.73 3.03 2.27
C ILE A 6 -2.87 4.21 2.71
N SER A 7 -2.54 4.20 4.00
CA SER A 7 -1.56 5.12 4.60
C SER A 7 -0.36 4.31 5.06
N ILE A 8 0.81 4.62 4.50
CA ILE A 8 2.06 3.91 4.77
C ILE A 8 2.94 4.83 5.61
N LYS A 9 3.44 4.32 6.74
CA LYS A 9 4.48 4.96 7.54
C LYS A 9 5.81 4.28 7.26
N ALA A 10 6.73 4.99 6.63
CA ALA A 10 8.11 4.55 6.42
C ALA A 10 9.03 5.20 7.45
N ASP A 11 9.85 4.38 8.12
CA ASP A 11 10.85 4.83 9.09
C ASP A 11 12.25 4.55 8.55
N ASN A 12 13.00 5.61 8.24
CA ASN A 12 14.41 5.51 7.90
C ASN A 12 15.27 5.68 9.15
N GLY A 13 15.56 4.57 9.82
CA GLY A 13 16.43 4.53 11.00
C GLY A 13 17.93 4.64 10.68
N ASN A 14 18.34 4.75 9.42
CA ASN A 14 19.76 4.87 9.06
C ASN A 14 20.32 6.24 9.48
N GLU A 15 21.57 6.24 9.97
CA GLU A 15 22.21 7.47 10.47
C GLU A 15 22.78 8.36 9.37
N LYS A 16 23.24 7.77 8.26
CA LYS A 16 23.97 8.48 7.20
C LYS A 16 23.45 8.21 5.79
N ILE A 17 22.46 7.32 5.66
CA ILE A 17 21.93 6.86 4.37
C ILE A 17 20.50 7.37 4.21
N GLY A 18 20.26 8.07 3.11
CA GLY A 18 18.91 8.36 2.65
C GLY A 18 18.41 7.31 1.67
N ILE A 19 17.09 7.24 1.51
CA ILE A 19 16.42 6.24 0.67
C ILE A 19 15.66 6.96 -0.44
N TYR A 20 15.90 6.56 -1.68
CA TYR A 20 15.11 7.01 -2.82
C TYR A 20 14.03 5.98 -3.12
N TYR A 21 12.77 6.42 -3.12
CA TYR A 21 11.64 5.70 -3.67
C TYR A 21 11.45 6.22 -5.09
N ASP A 22 11.69 5.37 -6.09
CA ASP A 22 11.70 5.75 -7.50
C ASP A 22 10.42 5.31 -8.22
N THR A 23 10.28 5.66 -9.50
CA THR A 23 9.05 5.52 -10.31
C THR A 23 8.48 4.11 -10.37
N ASP A 24 9.31 3.10 -10.16
CA ASP A 24 8.94 1.68 -10.29
C ASP A 24 8.57 1.05 -8.93
N SER A 25 8.56 1.84 -7.86
CA SER A 25 8.14 1.39 -6.54
C SER A 25 6.65 1.04 -6.55
N SER A 26 6.31 -0.22 -6.25
CA SER A 26 4.94 -0.72 -6.26
C SER A 26 4.54 -1.37 -4.94
N VAL A 27 3.23 -1.48 -4.73
CA VAL A 27 2.63 -2.27 -3.65
C VAL A 27 1.52 -3.13 -4.23
N GLU A 28 1.45 -4.36 -3.73
CA GLU A 28 0.45 -5.35 -4.10
C GLU A 28 -0.19 -5.94 -2.84
N ILE A 29 -1.51 -6.16 -2.87
CA ILE A 29 -2.25 -6.83 -1.81
C ILE A 29 -2.71 -8.19 -2.33
N PHE A 30 -2.39 -9.24 -1.57
CA PHE A 30 -2.82 -10.60 -1.85
C PHE A 30 -3.71 -11.15 -0.74
N TYR A 31 -4.65 -12.02 -1.10
CA TYR A 31 -5.39 -12.87 -0.18
C TYR A 31 -5.43 -14.29 -0.71
N ARG A 32 -4.87 -15.24 0.05
CA ARG A 32 -4.75 -16.66 -0.37
C ARG A 32 -4.16 -16.79 -1.79
N ASP A 33 -3.03 -16.13 -2.02
CA ASP A 33 -2.30 -16.09 -3.29
C ASP A 33 -3.04 -15.43 -4.47
N VAL A 34 -4.24 -14.88 -4.25
CA VAL A 34 -4.97 -14.09 -5.25
C VAL A 34 -4.59 -12.61 -5.08
N SER A 35 -4.07 -12.00 -6.15
CA SER A 35 -3.83 -10.56 -6.21
C SER A 35 -5.16 -9.81 -6.19
N LEU A 36 -5.39 -9.01 -5.15
CA LEU A 36 -6.62 -8.24 -4.96
C LEU A 36 -6.51 -6.85 -5.60
N CYS A 37 -5.41 -6.15 -5.33
CA CYS A 37 -5.15 -4.79 -5.79
C CYS A 37 -3.65 -4.53 -5.93
N ASN A 38 -3.31 -3.56 -6.77
CA ASN A 38 -1.96 -3.00 -6.85
C ASN A 38 -2.00 -1.47 -6.98
N GLY A 39 -0.84 -0.85 -6.85
CA GLY A 39 -0.65 0.59 -7.03
C GLY A 39 0.82 0.98 -6.97
N THR A 40 1.11 2.21 -7.38
CA THR A 40 2.45 2.79 -7.35
C THR A 40 2.65 3.61 -6.07
N LEU A 41 3.86 3.57 -5.54
CA LEU A 41 4.26 4.44 -4.44
C LEU A 41 4.68 5.81 -4.99
N PRO A 42 4.53 6.89 -4.21
CA PRO A 42 5.02 8.20 -4.62
C PRO A 42 6.54 8.19 -4.75
N VAL A 43 7.05 9.01 -5.68
CA VAL A 43 8.49 9.24 -5.83
C VAL A 43 8.93 10.30 -4.82
N PHE A 44 9.85 9.92 -3.93
CA PHE A 44 10.43 10.86 -2.97
C PHE A 44 11.77 10.36 -2.42
N TYR A 45 12.54 11.31 -1.89
CA TYR A 45 13.74 11.03 -1.12
C TYR A 45 13.43 11.11 0.38
N GLN A 46 13.76 10.06 1.12
CA GLN A 46 13.66 9.99 2.56
C GLN A 46 15.06 10.20 3.18
N PRO A 47 15.32 11.32 3.87
CA PRO A 47 16.62 11.56 4.50
C PRO A 47 16.91 10.60 5.68
N PRO A 48 18.16 10.50 6.16
CA PRO A 48 18.50 9.80 7.41
C PRO A 48 17.63 10.25 8.59
N HIS A 49 17.33 9.34 9.53
CA HIS A 49 16.51 9.59 10.73
C HIS A 49 15.17 10.28 10.46
N ASN A 50 14.49 9.89 9.38
CA ASN A 50 13.23 10.50 8.99
C ASN A 50 12.08 9.50 9.00
N VAL A 51 10.95 9.94 9.53
CA VAL A 51 9.67 9.24 9.43
C VAL A 51 8.79 9.99 8.42
N THR A 52 8.41 9.32 7.33
CA THR A 52 7.47 9.87 6.34
C THR A 52 6.19 9.03 6.36
N VAL A 53 5.04 9.71 6.36
CA VAL A 53 3.74 9.09 6.11
C VAL A 53 3.26 9.54 4.74
N PHE A 54 2.92 8.59 3.88
CA PHE A 54 2.39 8.86 2.54
C PHE A 54 1.19 7.97 2.24
N GLN A 55 0.35 8.43 1.34
CA GLN A 55 -0.88 7.77 0.95
C GLN A 55 -0.80 7.34 -0.51
N THR A 56 -1.40 6.20 -0.82
CA THR A 56 -1.65 5.76 -2.20
C THR A 56 -2.96 4.99 -2.26
N VAL A 57 -3.53 4.92 -3.45
CA VAL A 57 -4.77 4.19 -3.72
C VAL A 57 -4.43 2.92 -4.46
N LEU A 58 -4.77 1.76 -3.90
CA LEU A 58 -4.59 0.48 -4.56
C LEU A 58 -5.88 0.03 -5.23
N LYS A 59 -5.83 -0.27 -6.52
CA LYS A 59 -7.00 -0.65 -7.31
C LYS A 59 -6.89 -2.08 -7.78
N GLY A 60 -7.98 -2.82 -7.63
CA GLY A 60 -8.12 -4.17 -8.16
C GLY A 60 -8.65 -4.15 -9.57
N ASN A 61 -8.32 -5.18 -10.35
CA ASN A 61 -8.87 -5.37 -11.69
C ASN A 61 -9.43 -6.79 -11.84
N GLY A 62 -10.63 -6.92 -12.38
CA GLY A 62 -11.27 -8.22 -12.63
C GLY A 62 -11.59 -9.08 -11.39
N ILE A 63 -11.52 -8.53 -10.18
CA ILE A 63 -11.83 -9.25 -8.94
C ILE A 63 -13.28 -8.98 -8.53
N GLU A 64 -14.08 -10.03 -8.41
CA GLU A 64 -15.41 -9.97 -7.80
C GLU A 64 -15.40 -10.73 -6.46
N LEU A 65 -15.55 -9.98 -5.36
CA LEU A 65 -15.57 -10.56 -4.02
C LEU A 65 -16.97 -11.11 -3.70
N ALA A 66 -17.01 -12.29 -3.09
CA ALA A 66 -18.26 -12.83 -2.55
C ALA A 66 -18.87 -11.83 -1.55
N ARG A 67 -20.21 -11.82 -1.46
CA ARG A 67 -20.94 -10.89 -0.60
C ARG A 67 -20.51 -11.01 0.88
N SER A 68 -20.22 -12.23 1.35
CA SER A 68 -19.73 -12.48 2.70
C SER A 68 -18.39 -11.79 2.95
N ASP A 69 -17.45 -11.92 2.02
CA ASP A 69 -16.08 -11.46 2.17
C ASP A 69 -16.02 -9.94 2.11
N ARG A 70 -16.82 -9.34 1.22
CA ARG A 70 -17.00 -7.88 1.19
C ARG A 70 -17.52 -7.34 2.52
N ARG A 71 -18.50 -8.00 3.15
CA ARG A 71 -19.04 -7.59 4.46
C ARG A 71 -18.02 -7.77 5.58
N ALA A 72 -17.25 -8.86 5.55
CA ALA A 72 -16.20 -9.12 6.54
C ALA A 72 -15.10 -8.05 6.47
N LEU A 73 -14.64 -7.69 5.26
CA LEU A 73 -13.64 -6.64 5.05
C LEU A 73 -14.11 -5.28 5.59
N VAL A 74 -15.33 -4.85 5.26
CA VAL A 74 -15.86 -3.56 5.76
C VAL A 74 -15.95 -3.55 7.30
N LYS A 75 -16.32 -4.68 7.92
CA LYS A 75 -16.41 -4.78 9.38
C LYS A 75 -15.04 -4.80 10.06
N ALA A 76 -14.00 -5.30 9.41
CA ALA A 76 -12.65 -5.39 10.00
C ALA A 76 -11.94 -4.02 10.10
N VAL A 77 -12.42 -3.02 9.37
CA VAL A 77 -11.87 -1.65 9.34
C VAL A 77 -12.68 -0.67 10.21
N ALA A 78 -13.80 -1.13 10.79
CA ALA A 78 -14.67 -0.36 11.69
C ALA A 78 -14.44 -0.73 13.16
#